data_AF-A0A540MN16-F1
#
_entry.id   AF-A0A540MN16-F1
#
_cell.length_a   1.000
_cell.length_b   1.000
_cell.length_c   1.000
_cell.angle_alpha   90.00
_cell.angle_beta   90.00
_cell.angle_gamma   90.00
#
_symmetry.space_group_name_H-M   'P 1'
#
loop_
_entity.id
_entity.type
_entity.pdbx_description
1 polymer ?
#
loop_
_entity_poly.entity_id
_entity_poly.type
_entity_poly.pdbx_seq_one_letter_code
_entity_poly.pdbx_strand_id
1 'polypeptide(L)'
;MADSTFPAANVDAELNPGTNKNFEEDSGSSLVTTSKEIKDKLEAEERKQQKEKEKEREKEKKDAAQTLKKSIIISAVVVAVVGAIFALTKKLREK
;
A
#
# COMPACT_ATOMS: atom_id res chain seq x y z
N MET A 1 45.74 13.67 28.87
CA MET A 1 45.19 12.48 29.56
C MET A 1 43.92 12.95 30.25
N ALA A 2 42.75 12.49 29.79
CA ALA A 2 41.49 12.84 30.45
C ALA A 2 41.36 11.93 31.68
N ASP A 3 41.22 12.53 32.85
CA ASP A 3 40.99 11.81 34.11
C ASP A 3 39.67 11.05 34.04
N SER A 4 39.75 9.76 33.73
CA SER A 4 38.63 8.82 33.80
C SER A 4 38.39 8.43 35.26
N THR A 5 38.07 9.40 36.12
CA THR A 5 37.65 9.11 37.49
C THR A 5 36.14 8.90 37.51
N PHE A 6 35.70 7.78 38.07
CA PHE A 6 34.28 7.56 38.32
C PHE A 6 33.79 8.62 39.31
N PRO A 7 32.60 9.21 39.10
CA PRO A 7 32.04 10.13 40.08
C PRO A 7 31.90 9.42 41.43
N ALA A 8 32.34 10.07 42.50
CA ALA A 8 32.20 9.52 43.83
C ALA A 8 30.72 9.32 44.16
N ALA A 9 30.36 8.11 44.59
CA ALA A 9 29.01 7.81 45.04
C ALA A 9 28.66 8.69 46.25
N ASN A 10 27.53 9.39 46.20
CA ASN A 10 27.08 10.23 47.29
C ASN A 10 26.27 9.38 48.27
N VAL A 11 26.98 8.74 49.19
CA VAL A 11 26.45 7.76 50.14
C VAL A 11 25.36 8.38 51.03
N ASP A 12 25.46 9.65 51.39
CA ASP A 12 24.45 10.37 52.18
C ASP A 12 23.14 10.63 51.42
N ALA A 13 23.25 10.91 50.12
CA ALA A 13 22.11 11.09 49.22
C ALA A 13 21.40 9.77 48.89
N GLU A 14 22.16 8.67 48.80
CA GLU A 14 21.67 7.32 48.49
C GLU A 14 21.07 6.61 49.72
N LEU A 15 21.64 6.81 50.92
CA LEU A 15 21.11 6.25 52.18
C LEU A 15 19.79 6.89 52.63
N ASN A 16 19.45 8.06 52.09
CA ASN A 16 18.23 8.80 52.42
C ASN A 16 17.37 9.03 51.16
N PRO A 17 16.67 8.00 50.66
CA PRO A 17 15.80 8.13 49.49
C PRO A 17 14.65 9.13 49.68
N GLY A 18 14.39 9.59 50.92
CA GLY A 18 13.36 10.58 51.24
C GLY A 18 13.72 12.04 50.95
N THR A 19 15.01 12.39 50.86
CA THR A 19 15.50 13.77 50.65
C THR A 19 15.76 14.12 49.18
N ASN A 20 16.02 13.13 48.33
CA ASN A 20 16.20 13.33 46.88
C ASN A 20 14.88 13.10 46.14
N LYS A 21 14.05 14.14 46.05
CA LYS A 21 12.80 14.11 45.26
C LYS A 21 12.97 14.56 43.81
N ASN A 22 14.14 15.11 43.47
CA ASN A 22 14.45 15.56 42.12
C ASN A 22 15.26 14.48 41.41
N PHE A 23 14.56 13.46 40.90
CA PHE A 23 15.12 12.60 39.87
C PHE A 23 14.97 13.34 38.55
N GLU A 24 16.08 13.57 37.85
CA GLU A 24 16.05 13.99 36.46
C GLU A 24 15.59 12.76 35.67
N GLU A 25 14.28 12.61 35.48
CA GLU A 25 13.70 11.56 34.65
C GLU A 25 14.26 11.74 33.24
N ASP A 26 15.18 10.85 32.87
CA ASP A 26 15.76 10.80 31.54
C ASP A 26 14.61 10.81 30.52
N SER A 27 14.57 11.85 29.69
CA SER A 27 13.50 12.15 28.74
C SER A 27 13.45 11.15 27.57
N GLY A 28 13.96 9.93 27.76
CA GLY A 28 14.03 8.83 26.80
C GLY A 28 12.66 8.35 26.27
N SER A 29 11.55 8.79 26.85
CA SER A 29 10.20 8.52 26.35
C SER A 29 9.90 9.19 24.98
N SER A 30 10.67 10.23 24.60
CA SER A 30 10.46 10.93 23.32
C SER A 30 10.82 10.09 22.09
N LEU A 31 11.75 9.14 22.21
CA LEU A 31 12.19 8.33 21.07
C LEU A 31 11.18 7.21 20.74
N VAL A 32 10.59 6.61 21.78
CA VAL A 32 9.61 5.52 21.63
C VAL A 32 8.28 6.05 21.08
N THR A 33 7.85 7.23 21.53
CA THR A 33 6.65 7.92 21.02
C THR A 33 6.82 8.31 19.55
N THR A 34 7.97 8.87 19.18
CA THR A 34 8.30 9.21 17.79
C THR A 34 8.35 7.96 16.89
N SER A 35 8.99 6.89 17.36
CA SER A 35 9.10 5.63 16.60
C SER A 35 7.74 4.97 16.37
N LYS A 36 6.84 5.02 17.37
CA LYS A 36 5.48 4.49 17.25
C LYS A 36 4.65 5.31 16.26
N GLU A 37 4.72 6.64 16.33
CA GLU A 37 3.99 7.52 15.40
C GLU A 37 4.46 7.33 13.94
N ILE A 38 5.78 7.19 13.72
CA ILE A 38 6.33 6.91 12.38
C ILE A 38 5.82 5.57 11.85
N LYS A 39 5.78 4.53 12.71
CA LYS A 39 5.30 3.20 12.33
C LYS A 39 3.81 3.21 11.97
N ASP A 40 2.98 3.88 12.76
CA ASP A 40 1.54 4.02 12.50
C ASP A 40 1.27 4.77 11.18
N LYS A 41 2.03 5.83 10.87
CA LYS A 41 1.90 6.56 9.59
C LYS A 41 2.27 5.69 8.40
N LEU A 42 3.37 4.93 8.49
CA LEU A 42 3.82 4.04 7.43
C LEU A 42 2.80 2.92 7.16
N GLU A 43 2.27 2.30 8.21
CA GLU A 43 1.29 1.23 8.09
C GLU A 43 -0.05 1.74 7.52
N ALA A 44 -0.46 2.97 7.88
CA ALA A 44 -1.64 3.62 7.31
C ALA A 44 -1.45 3.96 5.82
N GLU A 45 -0.25 4.37 5.41
CA GLU A 45 0.08 4.66 4.01
C GLU A 45 0.16 3.39 3.17
N GLU A 46 0.79 2.33 3.68
CA GLU A 46 0.80 1.01 3.01
C GLU A 46 -0.61 0.46 2.83
N ARG A 47 -1.48 0.55 3.85
CA ARG A 47 -2.88 0.12 3.75
C ARG A 47 -3.66 0.92 2.71
N LYS A 48 -3.37 2.22 2.54
CA LYS A 48 -3.98 3.06 1.49
C LYS A 48 -3.50 2.62 0.12
N GLN A 49 -2.19 2.45 -0.07
CA GLN A 49 -1.61 2.00 -1.34
C GLN A 49 -2.09 0.61 -1.75
N GLN A 50 -2.24 -0.32 -0.78
CA GLN A 50 -2.80 -1.65 -1.03
C GLN A 50 -4.26 -1.58 -1.49
N LYS A 51 -5.09 -0.75 -0.82
CA LYS A 51 -6.48 -0.54 -1.24
C LYS A 51 -6.61 0.11 -2.62
N GLU A 52 -5.71 1.02 -2.99
CA GLU A 52 -5.70 1.62 -4.33
C GLU A 52 -5.30 0.60 -5.40
N LYS A 53 -4.23 -0.18 -5.17
CA LYS A 53 -3.82 -1.28 -6.06
C LYS A 53 -4.92 -2.32 -6.24
N GLU A 54 -5.65 -2.66 -5.18
CA GLU A 54 -6.74 -3.63 -5.26
C GLU A 54 -7.92 -3.07 -6.09
N LYS A 55 -8.26 -1.78 -5.90
CA LYS A 55 -9.27 -1.10 -6.70
C LYS A 55 -8.89 -0.98 -8.17
N GLU A 56 -7.63 -0.70 -8.49
CA GLU A 56 -7.15 -0.68 -9.88
C GLU A 56 -7.28 -2.06 -10.52
N ARG A 57 -6.81 -3.11 -9.85
CA ARG A 57 -6.93 -4.50 -10.35
C ARG A 57 -8.39 -4.90 -10.57
N GLU A 58 -9.30 -4.49 -9.71
CA GLU A 58 -10.74 -4.73 -9.91
C GLU A 58 -11.29 -3.99 -11.14
N LYS A 59 -10.89 -2.74 -11.37
CA LYS A 59 -11.29 -1.96 -12.54
C LYS A 59 -10.73 -2.58 -13.82
N GLU A 60 -9.47 -2.97 -13.83
CA GLU A 60 -8.83 -3.64 -14.97
C GLU A 60 -9.53 -4.97 -15.32
N LYS A 61 -9.90 -5.77 -14.32
CA LYS A 61 -10.65 -7.02 -14.54
C LYS A 61 -12.05 -6.75 -15.13
N LYS A 62 -12.74 -5.72 -14.64
CA LYS A 62 -14.05 -5.30 -15.16
C LYS A 62 -13.94 -4.78 -16.58
N ASP A 63 -12.90 -4.00 -16.89
CA ASP A 63 -12.64 -3.47 -18.22
C ASP A 63 -12.28 -4.58 -19.22
N ALA A 64 -11.39 -5.50 -18.84
CA ALA A 64 -11.02 -6.65 -19.66
C ALA A 64 -12.24 -7.52 -20.00
N ALA A 65 -13.13 -7.76 -19.04
CA ALA A 65 -14.37 -8.50 -19.27
C ALA A 65 -15.34 -7.77 -20.22
N GLN A 66 -15.42 -6.43 -20.14
CA GLN A 66 -16.21 -5.64 -21.08
C GLN A 66 -15.60 -5.64 -22.48
N THR A 67 -14.28 -5.52 -22.58
CA THR A 67 -13.53 -5.55 -23.85
C THR A 67 -13.68 -6.92 -24.54
N LEU A 68 -13.64 -8.02 -23.79
CA LEU A 68 -13.90 -9.35 -24.35
C LEU A 68 -15.32 -9.48 -24.92
N LYS A 69 -16.35 -9.04 -24.18
CA LYS A 69 -17.74 -9.05 -24.66
C LYS A 69 -17.91 -8.22 -25.93
N LYS A 70 -17.32 -7.01 -25.97
CA LYS A 70 -17.35 -6.14 -27.16
C LYS A 70 -16.64 -6.80 -28.36
N SER A 71 -15.48 -7.41 -28.14
CA SER A 71 -14.70 -8.09 -29.17
C SER A 71 -15.49 -9.23 -29.83
N ILE A 72 -16.18 -10.05 -29.03
CA ILE A 72 -17.03 -11.14 -29.54
C ILE A 72 -18.19 -10.60 -30.40
N ILE A 73 -18.81 -9.50 -29.99
CA ILE A 73 -19.90 -8.89 -30.79
C ILE A 73 -19.35 -8.36 -32.12
N ILE A 74 -18.22 -7.64 -32.09
CA ILE A 74 -17.60 -7.09 -33.31
C ILE A 74 -17.19 -8.22 -34.27
N SER A 75 -16.59 -9.30 -33.76
CA SER A 75 -16.19 -10.43 -34.59
C SER A 75 -17.40 -11.14 -35.23
N ALA A 76 -18.50 -11.29 -34.49
CA ALA A 76 -19.74 -11.84 -35.02
C ALA A 76 -20.33 -10.99 -36.16
N VAL A 77 -20.31 -9.65 -36.04
CA VAL A 77 -20.80 -8.76 -37.11
C VAL A 77 -19.96 -8.90 -38.37
N VAL A 78 -18.63 -8.93 -38.26
CA VAL A 78 -17.74 -9.08 -39.43
C VAL A 78 -18.02 -10.39 -40.18
N VAL A 79 -18.16 -11.50 -39.45
CA VAL A 79 -18.48 -12.81 -40.05
C VAL A 79 -19.84 -12.77 -40.75
N ALA A 80 -20.85 -12.14 -40.16
CA ALA A 80 -22.17 -12.00 -40.76
C ALA A 80 -22.14 -11.18 -42.06
N VAL A 81 -21.39 -10.07 -42.10
CA VAL A 81 -21.23 -9.23 -43.30
C VAL A 81 -20.54 -10.02 -44.43
N VAL A 82 -19.44 -10.71 -44.13
CA VAL A 82 -18.75 -11.55 -45.11
C VAL A 82 -19.68 -12.67 -45.61
N GLY A 83 -20.43 -13.30 -44.71
CA GLY A 83 -21.41 -14.33 -45.06
C GLY A 83 -22.53 -13.81 -45.97
N ALA A 84 -23.04 -12.60 -45.72
CA ALA A 84 -24.06 -11.97 -46.55
C ALA A 84 -23.54 -11.66 -47.96
N ILE A 85 -22.34 -11.08 -48.08
CA ILE A 85 -21.69 -10.82 -49.38
C ILE A 85 -21.44 -12.14 -50.11
N PHE A 86 -20.96 -13.17 -49.41
CA PHE A 86 -20.71 -14.49 -49.98
C PHE A 86 -22.01 -15.14 -50.49
N ALA A 87 -23.09 -15.05 -49.73
CA ALA A 87 -24.40 -15.57 -50.15
C ALA A 87 -24.94 -14.84 -51.39
N LEU A 88 -24.83 -13.51 -51.42
CA LEU A 88 -25.26 -12.70 -52.58
C LEU A 88 -24.42 -13.02 -53.84
N THR A 89 -23.10 -13.10 -53.70
CA THR A 89 -22.20 -13.39 -54.82
C THR A 89 -22.35 -14.83 -55.33
N LYS A 90 -22.57 -15.81 -54.44
CA LYS A 90 -22.89 -17.19 -54.82
C LYS A 90 -24.22 -17.27 -55.57
N LYS A 91 -25.26 -16.58 -55.08
CA LYS A 91 -26.58 -16.52 -55.73
C LYS A 91 -26.52 -15.95 -57.15
N LEU A 92 -25.62 -14.99 -57.40
CA LEU A 92 -25.41 -14.39 -58.72
C LEU A 92 -24.58 -15.28 -59.67
N ARG A 93 -23.71 -16.15 -59.15
CA ARG A 93 -22.83 -17.03 -59.94
C ARG A 93 -23.51 -18.33 -60.39
N GLU A 94 -24.63 -18.69 -59.77
CA GLU A 94 -25.47 -19.85 -60.16
C GLU A 94 -26.56 -19.51 -61.19
N LYS A 95 -26.57 -18.28 -61.73
CA LYS A 95 -27.35 -17.90 -62.93
C LYS A 95 -26.42 -17.78 -64.13
#